data_AF-Q17KY7-F1
#
_entry.id   AF-Q17KY7-F1
#
_cell.length_a   1.000
_cell.length_b   1.000
_cell.length_c   1.000
_cell.angle_alpha   90.00
_cell.angle_beta   90.00
_cell.angle_gamma   90.00
#
_symmetry.space_group_name_H-M   'P 1'
#
loop_
_entity.id
_entity.type
_entity.pdbx_description
1 polymer ?
#
loop_
_entity_poly.entity_id
_entity_poly.type
_entity_poly.pdbx_seq_one_letter_code
_entity_poly.pdbx_strand_id
1 'polypeptide(L)'
;MLVLATIITVFLKCFAYSAPSNNFEVTRGCLQYNTDHGYKHAHPYYPISRFQHLNVTNDDVKIFRMGVLGPNDGHLRLAPTMFPYDKTEMNEIVLSGWANTKTVVRHYTRNSPQEQVSKIVLREQSSIGMLSYFKPFMFTVAIHPGGQVELTRDEDSKPFLQYRDPKVSADYLGFCNWDRPLVFFYDCPLEVDQRACDGIVFSK
;
A
#
# COMPACT_ATOMS: atom_id res chain seq x y z
N MET A 1 -33.27 -51.09 33.13
CA MET A 1 -32.00 -51.39 32.43
C MET A 1 -32.24 -51.14 30.94
N LEU A 2 -32.07 -49.92 30.42
CA LEU A 2 -30.81 -49.33 29.96
C LEU A 2 -29.91 -50.32 29.19
N VAL A 3 -29.91 -50.22 27.87
CA VAL A 3 -28.65 -50.20 27.10
C VAL A 3 -28.79 -49.12 26.03
N LEU A 4 -28.13 -48.00 26.29
CA LEU A 4 -27.91 -46.88 25.39
C LEU A 4 -26.89 -47.35 24.34
N ALA A 5 -27.25 -47.42 23.06
CA ALA A 5 -26.28 -47.59 21.98
C ALA A 5 -25.88 -46.21 21.46
N THR A 6 -24.70 -45.79 21.87
CA THR A 6 -24.03 -44.54 21.51
C THR A 6 -23.73 -44.48 20.01
N ILE A 7 -24.29 -43.47 19.34
CA ILE A 7 -23.92 -43.09 17.96
C ILE A 7 -22.53 -42.44 18.03
N ILE A 8 -21.51 -43.10 17.48
CA ILE A 8 -20.19 -42.52 17.27
C ILE A 8 -20.26 -41.67 16.00
N THR A 9 -20.50 -40.37 16.13
CA THR A 9 -20.26 -39.40 15.07
C THR A 9 -18.76 -39.17 14.95
N VAL A 10 -18.14 -39.80 13.95
CA VAL A 10 -16.78 -39.47 13.52
C VAL A 10 -16.83 -38.05 12.93
N PHE A 11 -16.47 -37.05 13.72
CA PHE A 11 -16.18 -35.72 13.21
C PHE A 11 -14.91 -35.81 12.35
N LEU A 12 -15.11 -36.00 11.04
CA LEU A 12 -14.06 -35.79 10.05
C LEU A 12 -13.72 -34.29 10.08
N LYS A 13 -12.78 -33.90 10.95
CA LYS A 13 -12.14 -32.59 10.85
C LYS A 13 -11.37 -32.60 9.52
N CYS A 14 -11.98 -32.07 8.47
CA CYS A 14 -11.23 -31.59 7.32
C CYS A 14 -10.28 -30.52 7.83
N PHE A 15 -9.05 -30.92 8.17
CA PHE A 15 -7.93 -30.01 8.15
C PHE A 15 -7.78 -29.63 6.69
N ALA A 16 -8.38 -28.50 6.30
CA ALA A 16 -7.99 -27.83 5.09
C ALA A 16 -6.52 -27.44 5.28
N TYR A 17 -5.62 -28.28 4.79
CA TYR A 17 -4.21 -27.95 4.71
C TYR A 17 -4.14 -26.79 3.73
N SER A 18 -3.93 -25.56 4.22
CA SER A 18 -3.71 -24.44 3.32
C SER A 18 -2.46 -24.75 2.53
N ALA A 19 -2.62 -25.02 1.24
CA ALA A 19 -1.49 -25.22 0.35
C ALA A 19 -0.53 -24.03 0.50
N PRO A 20 0.80 -24.25 0.50
CA PRO A 20 1.76 -23.16 0.53
C PRO A 20 1.40 -22.15 -0.56
N SER A 21 1.12 -20.91 -0.18
CA SER A 21 0.79 -19.84 -1.13
C SER A 21 2.03 -19.01 -1.42
N ASN A 22 2.17 -18.61 -2.69
CA ASN A 22 3.18 -17.65 -3.07
C ASN A 22 2.71 -16.26 -2.63
N ASN A 23 3.45 -15.65 -1.68
CA ASN A 23 3.15 -14.32 -1.16
C ASN A 23 3.15 -13.22 -2.22
N PHE A 24 3.66 -13.48 -3.43
CA PHE A 24 3.64 -12.53 -4.55
C PHE A 24 2.37 -12.62 -5.40
N GLU A 25 1.50 -13.63 -5.25
CA GLU A 25 0.25 -13.69 -6.02
C GLU A 25 -0.66 -12.48 -5.75
N VAL A 26 -0.53 -11.87 -4.57
CA VAL A 26 -1.25 -10.65 -4.19
C VAL A 26 -0.87 -9.43 -5.04
N THR A 27 0.26 -9.46 -5.76
CA THR A 27 0.71 -8.36 -6.64
C THR A 27 0.30 -8.58 -8.10
N ARG A 28 -0.46 -9.64 -8.40
CA ARG A 28 -0.89 -9.94 -9.76
C ARG A 28 -1.75 -8.79 -10.32
N GLY A 29 -1.42 -8.36 -11.53
CA GLY A 29 -2.11 -7.26 -12.22
C GLY A 29 -1.68 -5.86 -11.80
N CYS A 30 -0.78 -5.72 -10.82
CA CYS A 30 -0.21 -4.43 -10.46
C CYS A 30 0.82 -3.95 -11.49
N LEU A 31 0.93 -2.63 -11.65
CA LEU A 31 2.13 -1.99 -12.19
C LEU A 31 3.27 -2.03 -11.15
N GLN A 32 4.50 -1.88 -11.62
CA GLN A 32 5.70 -1.97 -10.78
C GLN A 32 6.64 -0.79 -10.99
N TYR A 33 7.13 -0.22 -9.89
CA TYR A 33 8.22 0.75 -9.88
C TYR A 33 9.33 0.27 -8.95
N ASN A 34 10.55 0.17 -9.48
CA ASN A 34 11.73 -0.23 -8.72
C ASN A 34 12.54 1.02 -8.40
N THR A 35 12.85 1.24 -7.13
CA THR A 35 13.73 2.35 -6.76
C THR A 35 15.18 2.00 -7.09
N ASP A 36 15.83 2.88 -7.82
CA ASP A 36 17.24 2.80 -8.21
C ASP A 36 18.05 4.05 -7.77
N HIS A 37 17.39 4.98 -7.09
CA HIS A 37 17.95 6.23 -6.62
C HIS A 37 17.74 6.40 -5.11
N GLY A 38 18.10 7.55 -4.53
CA GLY A 38 17.89 7.84 -3.11
C GLY A 38 16.97 9.03 -2.90
N TYR A 39 16.64 9.34 -1.64
CA TYR A 39 15.57 10.27 -1.25
C TYR A 39 15.49 11.61 -1.99
N LYS A 40 16.66 12.15 -2.34
CA LYS A 40 16.87 13.47 -2.96
C LYS A 40 16.86 13.46 -4.49
N HIS A 41 16.51 12.34 -5.11
CA HIS A 41 16.39 12.22 -6.55
C HIS A 41 15.04 12.77 -7.05
N ALA A 42 15.01 13.19 -8.31
CA ALA A 42 13.81 13.67 -8.99
C ALA A 42 12.94 12.48 -9.46
N HIS A 43 12.36 11.76 -8.49
CA HIS A 43 11.53 10.59 -8.78
C HIS A 43 10.29 10.95 -9.62
N PRO A 44 9.82 10.03 -10.48
CA PRO A 44 8.62 10.24 -11.27
C PRO A 44 7.36 10.34 -10.38
N TYR A 45 6.38 11.11 -10.87
CA TYR A 45 5.06 11.24 -10.29
C TYR A 45 4.01 10.82 -11.32
N TYR A 46 3.20 9.82 -10.97
CA TYR A 46 2.22 9.24 -11.87
C TYR A 46 0.84 9.84 -11.62
N PRO A 47 0.12 10.33 -12.65
CA PRO A 47 -1.23 10.85 -12.47
C PRO A 47 -2.18 9.72 -12.06
N ILE A 48 -2.82 9.87 -10.90
CA ILE A 48 -3.74 8.86 -10.35
C ILE A 48 -4.96 8.71 -11.27
N SER A 49 -5.36 9.76 -11.98
CA SER A 49 -6.43 9.74 -12.98
C SER A 49 -6.19 8.80 -14.16
N ARG A 50 -4.97 8.29 -14.34
CA ARG A 50 -4.63 7.30 -15.38
C ARG A 50 -4.58 5.86 -14.86
N PHE A 51 -4.81 5.64 -13.57
CA PHE A 51 -4.81 4.30 -12.99
C PHE A 51 -6.05 3.54 -13.47
N GLN A 52 -5.85 2.32 -13.97
CA GLN A 52 -6.91 1.47 -14.48
C GLN A 52 -7.82 0.95 -13.36
N HIS A 53 -7.26 0.78 -12.16
CA HIS A 53 -7.93 0.24 -10.98
C HIS A 53 -8.26 1.32 -9.94
N LEU A 54 -8.26 2.59 -10.33
CA LEU A 54 -8.81 3.66 -9.50
C LEU A 54 -10.33 3.52 -9.42
N ASN A 55 -10.85 3.41 -8.20
CA ASN A 55 -12.27 3.54 -7.93
C ASN A 55 -12.57 4.92 -7.33
N VAL A 56 -13.61 5.59 -7.84
CA VAL A 56 -14.11 6.83 -7.26
C VAL A 56 -15.56 6.59 -6.87
N THR A 57 -15.86 6.73 -5.59
CA THR A 57 -17.23 6.53 -5.09
C THR A 57 -18.13 7.71 -5.46
N ASN A 58 -19.45 7.58 -5.25
CA ASN A 58 -20.40 8.67 -5.44
C ASN A 58 -20.14 9.87 -4.51
N ASP A 59 -19.42 9.66 -3.40
CA ASP A 59 -19.02 10.70 -2.45
C ASP A 59 -17.61 11.24 -2.77
N ASP A 60 -17.14 11.08 -4.01
CA ASP A 60 -15.82 11.51 -4.51
C ASP A 60 -14.62 10.95 -3.71
N VAL A 61 -14.78 9.79 -3.07
CA VAL A 61 -13.67 9.12 -2.38
C VAL A 61 -12.84 8.39 -3.42
N LYS A 62 -11.57 8.79 -3.57
CA LYS A 62 -10.59 8.11 -4.43
C LYS A 62 -10.02 6.91 -3.68
N ILE A 63 -10.16 5.71 -4.25
CA ILE A 63 -9.72 4.45 -3.68
C ILE A 63 -8.82 3.73 -4.67
N PHE A 64 -7.60 3.39 -4.26
CA PHE A 64 -6.67 2.60 -5.06
C PHE A 64 -5.85 1.67 -4.18
N ARG A 65 -5.49 0.50 -4.72
CA ARG A 65 -4.69 -0.51 -4.02
C ARG A 65 -3.25 -0.49 -4.53
N MET A 66 -2.33 -0.71 -3.61
CA MET A 66 -0.90 -0.72 -3.87
C MET A 66 -0.13 -1.55 -2.84
N GLY A 67 1.18 -1.64 -2.97
CA GLY A 67 2.03 -2.28 -1.99
C GLY A 67 3.49 -1.93 -2.10
N VAL A 68 4.23 -2.30 -1.06
CA VAL A 68 5.67 -2.05 -0.95
C VAL A 68 6.39 -3.31 -0.52
N LEU A 69 7.48 -3.64 -1.20
CA LEU A 69 8.38 -4.72 -0.85
C LEU A 69 9.78 -4.16 -0.56
N GLY A 70 10.36 -4.62 0.53
CA GLY A 70 11.70 -4.28 0.99
C GLY A 70 11.73 -4.01 2.49
N PRO A 71 12.87 -3.59 3.04
CA PRO A 71 13.08 -3.65 4.48
C PRO A 71 12.47 -2.51 5.29
N ASN A 72 12.50 -1.29 4.76
CA ASN A 72 12.18 -0.05 5.47
C ASN A 72 12.09 1.12 4.49
N ASP A 73 11.59 2.26 4.98
CA ASP A 73 11.60 3.56 4.31
C ASP A 73 10.86 3.57 2.95
N GLY A 74 9.64 3.03 2.91
CA GLY A 74 8.75 3.20 1.76
C GLY A 74 8.11 4.59 1.78
N HIS A 75 8.58 5.52 0.94
CA HIS A 75 8.00 6.85 0.86
C HIS A 75 6.97 6.93 -0.26
N LEU A 76 5.73 7.24 0.11
CA LEU A 76 4.64 7.61 -0.78
C LEU A 76 4.48 9.11 -0.75
N ARG A 77 4.43 9.74 -1.92
CA ARG A 77 4.32 11.19 -2.05
C ARG A 77 3.03 11.52 -2.80
N LEU A 78 2.11 12.21 -2.12
CA LEU A 78 0.85 12.68 -2.70
C LEU A 78 1.02 14.14 -3.09
N ALA A 79 0.94 14.42 -4.38
CA ALA A 79 1.22 15.74 -4.95
C ALA A 79 0.09 16.26 -5.84
N PRO A 80 -0.08 17.59 -5.94
CA PRO A 80 -1.03 18.21 -6.86
C PRO A 80 -0.54 18.27 -8.32
N THR A 81 0.75 18.05 -8.57
CA THR A 81 1.35 18.19 -9.90
C THR A 81 2.43 17.14 -10.15
N MET A 82 2.71 16.87 -11.44
CA MET A 82 3.75 15.94 -11.90
C MET A 82 5.17 16.38 -11.50
N PHE A 83 5.38 17.69 -11.39
CA PHE A 83 6.66 18.27 -10.99
C PHE A 83 6.47 19.12 -9.74
N PRO A 84 6.37 18.50 -8.54
CA PRO A 84 6.06 19.20 -7.30
C PRO A 84 7.29 19.91 -6.74
N TYR A 85 7.75 20.91 -7.49
CA TYR A 85 8.83 21.83 -7.13
C TYR A 85 8.25 23.25 -7.07
N ASP A 86 9.09 24.27 -6.87
CA ASP A 86 8.64 25.67 -6.88
C ASP A 86 7.54 25.98 -5.87
N LYS A 87 7.81 25.71 -4.59
CA LYS A 87 6.90 25.94 -3.45
C LYS A 87 5.62 25.10 -3.49
N THR A 88 5.69 23.88 -4.01
CA THR A 88 4.54 22.96 -4.01
C THR A 88 4.31 22.37 -2.62
N GLU A 89 3.14 22.59 -2.03
CA GLU A 89 2.68 21.89 -0.82
C GLU A 89 2.24 20.46 -1.16
N MET A 90 2.66 19.48 -0.35
CA MET A 90 2.38 18.07 -0.59
C MET A 90 2.48 17.22 0.68
N ASN A 91 1.94 16.00 0.62
CA ASN A 91 2.08 15.03 1.70
C ASN A 91 3.10 13.95 1.36
N GLU A 92 3.75 13.45 2.42
CA GLU A 92 4.57 12.26 2.37
C GLU A 92 4.16 11.29 3.47
N ILE A 93 3.96 10.03 3.10
CA ILE A 93 3.75 8.91 4.00
C ILE A 93 5.02 8.08 3.96
N VAL A 94 5.73 8.03 5.09
CA VAL A 94 6.90 7.17 5.27
C VAL A 94 6.42 5.90 5.96
N LEU A 95 6.43 4.79 5.23
CA LEU A 95 6.14 3.46 5.75
C LEU A 95 7.43 2.84 6.28
N SER A 96 7.40 2.40 7.54
CA SER A 96 8.51 1.63 8.12
C SER A 96 9.86 2.33 8.09
N GLY A 97 9.90 3.61 8.39
CA GLY A 97 11.16 4.31 8.60
C GLY A 97 11.85 3.94 9.91
N TRP A 98 13.05 4.51 10.11
CA TRP A 98 13.91 4.23 11.27
C TRP A 98 14.13 2.73 11.47
N ALA A 99 14.66 2.07 10.44
CA ALA A 99 14.89 0.62 10.45
C ALA A 99 13.60 -0.18 10.76
N ASN A 100 12.51 0.13 10.05
CA ASN A 100 11.23 -0.58 10.15
C ASN A 100 10.50 -0.42 11.48
N THR A 101 10.64 0.72 12.17
CA THR A 101 10.04 0.95 13.49
C THR A 101 8.95 2.00 13.52
N LYS A 102 8.91 2.91 12.53
CA LYS A 102 7.97 4.04 12.51
C LYS A 102 7.28 4.22 11.17
N THR A 103 5.98 4.51 11.22
CA THR A 103 5.26 5.12 10.10
C THR A 103 4.99 6.58 10.44
N VAL A 104 5.34 7.49 9.52
CA VAL A 104 5.19 8.94 9.73
C VAL A 104 4.52 9.58 8.53
N VAL A 105 3.51 10.39 8.79
CA VAL A 105 2.86 11.24 7.78
C VAL A 105 3.31 12.68 7.99
N ARG A 106 3.69 13.32 6.89
CA ARG A 106 4.21 14.68 6.88
C ARG A 106 3.48 15.51 5.83
N HIS A 107 3.32 16.79 6.14
CA HIS A 107 3.05 17.84 5.18
C HIS A 107 4.32 18.67 5.03
N TYR A 108 4.68 19.05 3.82
CA TYR A 108 5.76 20.01 3.59
C TYR A 108 5.60 20.76 2.27
N THR A 109 6.36 21.83 2.13
CA THR A 109 6.56 22.55 0.87
C THR A 109 7.85 22.06 0.21
N ARG A 110 7.80 21.71 -1.07
CA ARG A 110 8.95 21.25 -1.85
C ARG A 110 9.34 22.30 -2.88
N ASN A 111 10.62 22.70 -2.85
CA ASN A 111 11.20 23.67 -3.79
C ASN A 111 12.00 22.98 -4.88
N SER A 112 12.65 21.86 -4.55
CA SER A 112 13.47 21.07 -5.47
C SER A 112 13.52 19.61 -5.00
N PRO A 113 14.15 18.68 -5.74
CA PRO A 113 14.35 17.32 -5.25
C PRO A 113 15.13 17.27 -3.92
N GLN A 114 16.05 18.20 -3.69
CA GLN A 114 16.91 18.26 -2.51
C GLN A 114 16.34 19.10 -1.36
N GLU A 115 15.36 19.97 -1.62
CA GLU A 115 14.91 20.99 -0.67
C GLU A 115 13.41 20.84 -0.33
N GLN A 116 13.18 20.63 0.97
CA GLN A 116 11.86 20.59 1.59
C GLN A 116 11.87 21.55 2.78
N VAL A 117 10.83 22.37 2.91
CA VAL A 117 10.67 23.36 3.97
C VAL A 117 9.30 23.24 4.62
N SER A 118 9.10 23.92 5.75
CA SER A 118 7.79 23.98 6.43
C SER A 118 7.22 22.61 6.80
N LYS A 119 8.08 21.68 7.22
CA LYS A 119 7.69 20.30 7.53
C LYS A 119 6.82 20.24 8.80
N ILE A 120 5.62 19.69 8.67
CA ILE A 120 4.69 19.42 9.77
C ILE A 120 4.49 17.90 9.84
N VAL A 121 4.61 17.32 11.04
CA VAL A 121 4.25 15.90 11.27
C VAL A 121 2.78 15.84 11.60
N LEU A 122 2.00 15.17 10.76
CA LEU A 122 0.56 15.00 10.92
C LEU A 122 0.21 13.75 11.73
N ARG A 123 1.03 12.71 11.59
CA ARG A 123 0.87 11.43 12.29
C ARG A 123 2.21 10.75 12.45
N GLU A 124 2.41 10.09 13.58
CA GLU A 124 3.51 9.17 13.81
C GLU A 124 2.99 7.97 14.62
N GLN A 125 3.38 6.76 14.24
CA GLN A 125 3.02 5.54 14.96
C GLN A 125 4.08 4.45 14.78
N SER A 126 4.00 3.42 15.63
CA SER A 126 4.84 2.23 15.49
C SER A 126 4.49 1.46 14.21
N SER A 127 5.50 0.87 13.59
CA SER A 127 5.36 0.02 12.41
C SER A 127 6.29 -1.20 12.45
N ILE A 128 6.65 -1.65 13.65
CA ILE A 128 7.58 -2.77 13.85
C ILE A 128 7.12 -3.98 13.05
N GLY A 129 7.99 -4.45 12.14
CA GLY A 129 7.75 -5.64 11.32
C GLY A 129 6.72 -5.47 10.20
N MET A 130 6.38 -4.23 9.83
CA MET A 130 5.37 -3.96 8.80
C MET A 130 5.91 -4.23 7.38
N LEU A 131 7.11 -3.76 7.05
CA LEU A 131 7.76 -4.06 5.77
C LEU A 131 8.71 -5.27 5.90
N SER A 132 8.92 -5.98 4.78
CA SER A 132 9.72 -7.20 4.70
C SER A 132 10.41 -7.31 3.35
N TYR A 133 11.61 -7.93 3.34
CA TYR A 133 12.29 -8.32 2.11
C TYR A 133 11.55 -9.39 1.30
N PHE A 134 10.66 -10.16 1.94
CA PHE A 134 10.17 -11.43 1.39
C PHE A 134 8.65 -11.49 1.21
N LYS A 135 7.91 -10.48 1.69
CA LYS A 135 6.46 -10.41 1.57
C LYS A 135 6.06 -8.98 1.18
N PRO A 136 5.39 -8.79 0.03
CA PRO A 136 4.80 -7.50 -0.32
C PRO A 136 3.81 -7.06 0.77
N PHE A 137 3.98 -5.84 1.27
CA PHE A 137 3.02 -5.21 2.16
C PHE A 137 1.95 -4.52 1.32
N MET A 138 0.82 -5.18 1.14
CA MET A 138 -0.30 -4.69 0.32
C MET A 138 -1.34 -3.95 1.17
N PHE A 139 -1.84 -2.84 0.64
CA PHE A 139 -2.83 -2.00 1.29
C PHE A 139 -3.62 -1.18 0.27
N THR A 140 -4.82 -0.79 0.68
CA THR A 140 -5.69 0.14 -0.02
C THR A 140 -5.55 1.53 0.59
N VAL A 141 -5.47 2.55 -0.26
CA VAL A 141 -5.50 3.97 0.10
C VAL A 141 -6.88 4.51 -0.24
N ALA A 142 -7.56 5.11 0.73
CA ALA A 142 -8.79 5.88 0.53
C ALA A 142 -8.54 7.35 0.87
N ILE A 143 -8.91 8.25 -0.06
CA ILE A 143 -8.73 9.69 0.06
C ILE A 143 -10.11 10.34 -0.10
N HIS A 144 -10.62 10.88 1.00
CA HIS A 144 -11.93 11.49 1.06
C HIS A 144 -11.86 12.98 0.74
N PRO A 145 -12.95 13.56 0.20
CA PRO A 145 -13.13 15.01 0.20
C PRO A 145 -12.95 15.59 1.61
N GLY A 146 -12.36 16.78 1.72
CA GLY A 146 -12.09 17.42 3.02
C GLY A 146 -10.86 16.88 3.77
N GLY A 147 -10.08 16.00 3.11
CA GLY A 147 -8.69 15.74 3.46
C GLY A 147 -8.44 14.56 4.39
N GLN A 148 -9.46 13.72 4.65
CA GLN A 148 -9.30 12.49 5.41
C GLN A 148 -8.64 11.42 4.52
N VAL A 149 -7.57 10.79 5.02
CA VAL A 149 -6.84 9.72 4.32
C VAL A 149 -6.72 8.49 5.20
N GLU A 150 -6.95 7.33 4.62
CA GLU A 150 -6.96 6.03 5.28
C GLU A 150 -6.13 5.02 4.49
N LEU A 151 -5.27 4.28 5.19
CA LEU A 151 -4.56 3.13 4.64
C LEU A 151 -4.99 1.88 5.40
N THR A 152 -5.53 0.92 4.66
CA THR A 152 -6.05 -0.35 5.19
C THR A 152 -5.30 -1.49 4.53
N ARG A 153 -4.65 -2.33 5.34
CA ARG A 153 -3.98 -3.55 4.82
C ARG A 153 -5.04 -4.48 4.26
N ASP A 154 -4.71 -5.23 3.21
CA ASP A 154 -5.67 -6.15 2.56
C ASP A 154 -6.32 -7.15 3.54
N GLU A 155 -5.59 -7.57 4.58
CA GLU A 155 -6.05 -8.54 5.58
C GLU A 155 -6.84 -7.89 6.74
N ASP A 156 -6.83 -6.56 6.84
CA ASP A 156 -7.39 -5.81 7.98
C ASP A 156 -8.78 -5.24 7.62
N SER A 157 -9.71 -5.26 8.59
CA SER A 157 -11.04 -4.63 8.43
C SER A 157 -11.07 -3.14 8.81
N LYS A 158 -9.96 -2.61 9.33
CA LYS A 158 -9.82 -1.24 9.79
C LYS A 158 -8.51 -0.65 9.29
N PRO A 159 -8.44 0.67 9.06
CA PRO A 159 -7.21 1.31 8.64
C PRO A 159 -6.13 1.17 9.73
N PHE A 160 -4.93 0.77 9.32
CA PHE A 160 -3.77 0.76 10.21
C PHE A 160 -3.22 2.18 10.38
N LEU A 161 -3.42 3.06 9.38
CA LEU A 161 -3.00 4.45 9.40
C LEU A 161 -4.17 5.33 8.94
N GLN A 162 -4.45 6.37 9.71
CA GLN A 162 -5.47 7.35 9.41
C GLN A 162 -4.95 8.74 9.80
N TYR A 163 -5.12 9.73 8.94
CA TYR A 163 -4.75 11.12 9.21
C TYR A 163 -5.65 12.08 8.42
N ARG A 164 -5.67 13.35 8.83
CA ARG A 164 -6.40 14.41 8.12
C ARG A 164 -5.47 15.56 7.77
N ASP A 165 -5.48 15.96 6.51
CA ASP A 165 -4.87 17.18 6.03
C ASP A 165 -5.82 17.84 5.02
N PRO A 166 -6.48 18.96 5.36
CA PRO A 166 -7.36 19.67 4.44
C PRO A 166 -6.66 20.14 3.15
N LYS A 167 -5.33 20.20 3.13
CA LYS A 167 -4.52 20.57 1.96
C LYS A 167 -4.01 19.38 1.16
N VAL A 168 -4.34 18.13 1.53
CA VAL A 168 -3.90 16.96 0.77
C VAL A 168 -4.39 17.07 -0.67
N SER A 169 -3.46 16.87 -1.60
CA SER A 169 -3.79 16.62 -3.00
C SER A 169 -3.12 15.33 -3.43
N ALA A 170 -3.92 14.48 -4.06
CA ALA A 170 -3.52 13.21 -4.64
C ALA A 170 -3.98 13.16 -6.09
N ASP A 171 -3.51 14.12 -6.86
CA ASP A 171 -3.65 14.09 -8.32
C ASP A 171 -2.50 13.29 -8.94
N TYR A 172 -1.35 13.30 -8.26
CA TYR A 172 -0.18 12.52 -8.62
C TYR A 172 0.38 11.74 -7.42
N LEU A 173 0.87 10.54 -7.71
CA LEU A 173 1.52 9.64 -6.75
C LEU A 173 2.99 9.46 -7.13
N GLY A 174 3.89 9.78 -6.21
CA GLY A 174 5.33 9.55 -6.34
C GLY A 174 5.82 8.47 -5.37
N PHE A 175 6.85 7.75 -5.79
CA PHE A 175 7.51 6.72 -4.99
C PHE A 175 8.98 7.07 -4.76
N CYS A 176 9.48 6.75 -3.58
CA CYS A 176 10.83 7.09 -3.20
C CYS A 176 11.29 6.14 -2.08
N ASN A 177 12.59 5.88 -2.04
CA ASN A 177 13.28 5.21 -0.95
C ASN A 177 14.23 6.17 -0.24
N TRP A 178 14.74 5.76 0.91
CA TRP A 178 15.82 6.47 1.60
C TRP A 178 17.19 6.00 1.12
N ASP A 179 17.64 4.85 1.62
CA ASP A 179 18.97 4.26 1.39
C ASP A 179 18.94 2.77 0.97
N ARG A 180 17.76 2.13 1.02
CA ARG A 180 17.55 0.74 0.62
C ARG A 180 16.70 0.65 -0.65
N PRO A 181 16.95 -0.33 -1.54
CA PRO A 181 16.08 -0.56 -2.69
C PRO A 181 14.72 -1.09 -2.24
N LEU A 182 13.67 -0.63 -2.91
CA LEU A 182 12.29 -1.00 -2.72
C LEU A 182 11.63 -1.29 -4.06
N VAL A 183 10.62 -2.14 -4.02
CA VAL A 183 9.69 -2.34 -5.13
C VAL A 183 8.32 -1.85 -4.69
N PHE A 184 7.75 -0.92 -5.46
CA PHE A 184 6.39 -0.46 -5.31
C PHE A 184 5.52 -1.16 -6.33
N PHE A 185 4.44 -1.78 -5.86
CA PHE A 185 3.37 -2.30 -6.70
C PHE A 185 2.23 -1.28 -6.63
N TYR A 186 1.74 -0.79 -7.76
CA TYR A 186 0.73 0.27 -7.77
C TYR A 186 -0.27 0.07 -8.89
N ASP A 187 -1.38 0.81 -8.85
CA ASP A 187 -2.50 0.61 -9.77
C ASP A 187 -2.90 -0.88 -9.80
N CYS A 188 -3.08 -1.47 -8.61
CA CYS A 188 -3.41 -2.88 -8.45
C CYS A 188 -4.93 -3.10 -8.51
N PRO A 189 -5.40 -4.25 -9.02
CA PRO A 189 -6.79 -4.66 -8.86
C PRO A 189 -7.21 -4.61 -7.38
N LEU A 190 -8.37 -4.01 -7.10
CA LEU A 190 -8.94 -3.89 -5.75
C LEU A 190 -9.37 -5.25 -5.20
N GLU A 191 -9.87 -6.13 -6.06
CA GLU A 191 -10.15 -7.53 -5.75
C GLU A 191 -9.12 -8.41 -6.45
N VAL A 192 -8.53 -9.36 -5.71
CA VAL A 192 -7.63 -10.36 -6.29
C VAL A 192 -8.50 -11.53 -6.76
N ASP A 193 -8.77 -11.62 -8.07
CA ASP A 193 -9.48 -12.77 -8.64
C ASP A 193 -8.57 -14.01 -8.62
N GLN A 194 -8.78 -14.86 -7.62
CA GLN A 194 -8.06 -16.12 -7.44
C GLN A 194 -8.46 -17.21 -8.46
N ARG A 195 -9.48 -16.98 -9.30
CA ARG A 195 -9.95 -17.94 -10.31
C ARG A 195 -9.02 -18.09 -11.51
N ALA A 196 -8.08 -17.16 -11.71
CA ALA A 196 -7.16 -17.21 -12.84
C ALA A 196 -5.92 -18.11 -12.61
N CYS A 197 -6.00 -19.06 -11.67
CA CYS A 197 -4.99 -20.07 -11.36
C CYS A 197 -5.27 -21.44 -11.99
N ASP A 198 -6.36 -21.58 -12.77
CA ASP A 198 -6.57 -22.75 -13.62
C ASP A 198 -5.62 -22.65 -14.82
N GLY A 199 -4.44 -23.24 -14.66
CA GLY A 199 -3.32 -23.11 -15.59
C GLY A 199 -3.66 -23.52 -17.02
N ILE A 200 -3.02 -22.85 -17.98
CA ILE A 200 -2.88 -23.35 -19.34
C ILE A 200 -2.06 -24.65 -19.24
N VAL A 201 -2.75 -25.79 -19.28
CA VAL A 201 -2.13 -27.08 -19.53
C VAL A 201 -1.72 -27.07 -20.99
N PHE A 202 -0.42 -26.90 -21.26
CA PHE A 202 0.12 -27.28 -22.57
C PHE A 202 0.07 -28.81 -22.64
N SER A 203 -1.00 -29.35 -23.23
CA SER A 203 -1.00 -30.73 -23.71
C SER A 203 0.01 -30.82 -24.86
N LYS A 204 1.02 -31.68 -24.69
CA LYS A 204 1.91 -32.11 -25.78
C LYS A 204 1.13 -32.79 -26.91
#